data_AF-A0ABD5UQC8-F1
#
_entry.id   AF-A0ABD5UQC8-F1
#
_cell.length_a   1.000
_cell.length_b   1.000
_cell.length_c   1.000
_cell.angle_alpha   90.00
_cell.angle_beta   90.00
_cell.angle_gamma   90.00
#
_symmetry.space_group_name_H-M   'P 1'
#
loop_
_entity.id
_entity.type
_entity.pdbx_description
1 polymer ?
#
loop_
_entity_poly.entity_id
_entity_poly.type
_entity_poly.pdbx_seq_one_letter_code
_entity_poly.pdbx_strand_id
1 'polypeptide(L)'
;MPSWTGPIVAVVFVWLLTGAACLPVLAAASVRDAIGEWPTDRYVLNYVILMAAVVVGQTAVFLGAVVVRGGIGGRSLFRWTFLVAVGYPAVVWVILAVVLPAIGRFDPSSDGLDGRIVLALAAIWYAVVVAVAAAITFFLLFVFYFPG
;
A
#
# COMPACT_ATOMS: atom_id res chain seq x y z
N MET A 1 -18.76 9.58 23.30
CA MET A 1 -18.76 8.65 22.14
C MET A 1 -17.39 8.70 21.49
N PRO A 2 -16.78 7.57 21.09
CA PRO A 2 -15.52 7.58 20.37
C PRO A 2 -15.70 8.32 19.03
N SER A 3 -14.87 9.33 18.76
CA SER A 3 -14.93 10.09 17.51
C SER A 3 -14.34 9.26 16.36
N TRP A 4 -15.16 8.91 15.36
CA TRP A 4 -14.74 8.14 14.17
C TRP A 4 -13.93 8.95 13.14
N THR A 5 -13.88 10.27 13.31
CA THR A 5 -13.21 11.19 12.37
C THR A 5 -11.73 10.87 12.20
N GLY A 6 -11.01 10.57 13.29
CA GLY A 6 -9.58 10.23 13.25
C GLY A 6 -9.31 8.93 12.45
N PRO A 7 -9.97 7.81 12.77
CA PRO A 7 -9.88 6.59 11.98
C PRO A 7 -10.22 6.75 10.50
N ILE A 8 -11.26 7.52 10.15
CA ILE A 8 -11.66 7.77 8.76
C ILE A 8 -10.57 8.52 8.00
N VAL A 9 -10.04 9.61 8.57
CA VAL A 9 -8.96 10.39 7.95
C VAL A 9 -7.70 9.54 7.77
N ALA A 10 -7.37 8.70 8.77
CA ALA A 10 -6.24 7.78 8.68
C ALA A 10 -6.40 6.76 7.53
N VAL A 11 -7.61 6.24 7.31
CA VAL A 11 -7.91 5.32 6.19
C VAL A 11 -7.69 6.02 4.85
N VAL A 12 -8.24 7.23 4.66
CA VAL A 12 -8.08 7.99 3.40
C VAL A 12 -6.61 8.29 3.12
N PHE A 13 -5.85 8.68 4.14
CA PHE A 13 -4.41 8.92 4.01
C PHE A 13 -3.67 7.65 3.56
N VAL A 14 -3.98 6.51 4.19
CA VAL A 14 -3.41 5.21 3.86
C VAL A 14 -3.79 4.75 2.45
N TRP A 15 -4.99 5.09 1.96
CA TRP A 15 -5.41 4.82 0.58
C TRP A 15 -4.61 5.61 -0.44
N LEU A 16 -4.45 6.92 -0.25
CA LEU A 16 -3.68 7.78 -1.15
C LEU A 16 -2.22 7.31 -1.23
N LEU A 17 -1.66 6.94 -0.09
CA LEU A 17 -0.30 6.46 0.05
C LEU A 17 -0.11 5.10 -0.65
N THR A 18 -1.08 4.20 -0.52
CA THR A 18 -1.09 2.90 -1.22
C THR A 18 -1.34 3.05 -2.72
N GLY A 19 -2.15 4.01 -3.16
CA GLY A 19 -2.31 4.32 -4.57
C GLY A 19 -1.02 4.84 -5.21
N ALA A 20 -0.33 5.76 -4.54
CA ALA A 20 0.98 6.25 -4.97
C ALA A 20 2.06 5.16 -4.94
N ALA A 21 1.97 4.23 -3.99
CA ALA A 21 2.83 3.04 -3.91
C ALA A 21 2.76 2.13 -5.13
N CYS A 22 1.55 2.01 -5.70
CA CYS A 22 1.28 1.10 -6.81
C CYS A 22 1.71 1.68 -8.17
N LEU A 23 2.09 2.96 -8.25
CA LEU A 23 2.51 3.58 -9.51
C LEU A 23 3.68 2.88 -10.23
N PRO A 24 4.74 2.39 -9.55
CA PRO A 24 5.83 1.69 -10.23
C PRO A 24 5.43 0.30 -10.74
N VAL A 25 4.35 -0.29 -10.20
CA VAL A 25 3.77 -1.54 -10.71
C VAL A 25 3.32 -1.35 -12.17
N LEU A 26 2.94 -0.12 -12.55
CA LEU A 26 2.64 0.23 -13.95
C LEU A 26 3.88 0.29 -14.85
N ALA A 27 5.07 0.49 -14.29
CA ALA A 27 6.32 0.61 -15.04
C ALA A 27 7.01 -0.76 -15.27
N ALA A 28 6.58 -1.78 -14.52
CA ALA A 28 7.14 -3.12 -14.53
C ALA A 28 6.56 -3.98 -15.66
N ALA A 29 7.26 -4.18 -16.77
CA ALA A 29 6.78 -5.03 -17.87
C ALA A 29 6.41 -6.46 -17.42
N SER A 30 7.23 -7.08 -16.56
CA SER A 30 6.98 -8.42 -16.00
C SER A 30 5.73 -8.49 -15.12
N VAL A 31 5.41 -7.44 -14.38
CA VAL A 31 4.16 -7.37 -13.61
C VAL A 31 2.99 -7.00 -14.51
N ARG A 32 3.22 -6.24 -15.59
CA ARG A 32 2.20 -5.95 -16.61
C ARG A 32 1.74 -7.19 -17.35
N ASP A 33 2.65 -8.11 -17.67
CA ASP A 33 2.31 -9.34 -18.37
C ASP A 33 1.60 -10.33 -17.45
N ALA A 34 2.06 -10.49 -16.20
CA ALA A 34 1.37 -11.29 -15.19
C ALA A 34 -0.03 -10.76 -14.83
N ILE A 35 -0.22 -9.43 -14.87
CA ILE A 35 -1.53 -8.78 -14.69
C ILE A 35 -2.33 -8.78 -15.99
N GLY A 36 -1.70 -8.88 -17.16
CA GLY A 36 -2.34 -8.85 -18.46
C GLY A 36 -3.19 -10.10 -18.74
N GLU A 37 -2.74 -11.25 -18.26
CA GLU A 37 -3.39 -12.55 -18.50
C GLU A 37 -4.54 -12.86 -17.52
N TRP A 38 -4.67 -12.12 -16.43
CA TRP A 38 -5.68 -12.38 -15.40
C TRP A 38 -5.99 -11.12 -14.57
N PRO A 39 -7.25 -10.83 -14.18
CA PRO A 39 -8.48 -11.62 -14.36
C PRO A 39 -9.32 -11.35 -15.62
N THR A 40 -9.00 -10.33 -16.43
CA THR A 40 -9.72 -9.99 -17.68
C THR A 40 -8.77 -9.69 -18.83
N ASP A 41 -9.24 -9.65 -20.08
CA ASP A 41 -8.39 -9.32 -21.25
C ASP A 41 -7.94 -7.85 -21.31
N ARG A 42 -8.28 -7.03 -20.30
CA ARG A 42 -8.01 -5.59 -20.27
C ARG A 42 -7.08 -5.23 -19.12
N TYR A 43 -5.84 -4.90 -19.47
CA TYR A 43 -4.80 -4.47 -18.53
C TYR A 43 -5.26 -3.37 -17.54
N VAL A 44 -5.91 -2.31 -18.03
CA VAL A 44 -6.39 -1.20 -17.18
C VAL A 44 -7.40 -1.70 -16.15
N LEU A 45 -8.29 -2.62 -16.53
CA LEU A 45 -9.30 -3.18 -15.64
C LEU A 45 -8.66 -4.07 -14.58
N ASN A 46 -7.69 -4.90 -14.97
CA ASN A 46 -6.94 -5.74 -14.04
C ASN A 46 -6.13 -4.91 -13.03
N TYR A 47 -5.50 -3.82 -13.47
CA TYR A 47 -4.82 -2.88 -12.58
C TYR A 47 -5.76 -2.26 -11.55
N VAL A 48 -6.94 -1.80 -11.98
CA VAL A 48 -7.96 -1.23 -11.08
C VAL A 48 -8.48 -2.27 -10.10
N ILE A 49 -8.73 -3.51 -10.54
CA ILE A 49 -9.17 -4.61 -9.66
C ILE A 49 -8.10 -4.93 -8.62
N LEU A 50 -6.83 -5.00 -9.03
CA LEU A 50 -5.73 -5.33 -8.13
C LEU A 50 -5.50 -4.21 -7.11
N MET A 51 -5.53 -2.95 -7.56
CA MET A 51 -5.50 -1.78 -6.68
C MET A 51 -6.67 -1.79 -5.71
N ALA A 52 -7.90 -2.06 -6.17
CA ALA A 52 -9.07 -2.15 -5.33
C ALA A 52 -8.95 -3.27 -4.29
N ALA A 53 -8.46 -4.45 -4.68
CA ALA A 53 -8.23 -5.57 -3.76
C ALA A 53 -7.21 -5.21 -2.66
N VAL A 54 -6.11 -4.55 -3.03
CA VAL A 54 -5.09 -4.09 -2.09
C VAL A 54 -5.68 -3.06 -1.12
N VAL A 55 -6.41 -2.06 -1.63
CA VAL A 55 -7.03 -1.00 -0.82
C VAL A 55 -8.10 -1.57 0.11
N VAL A 56 -8.98 -2.45 -0.39
CA VAL A 56 -10.03 -3.09 0.42
C VAL A 56 -9.43 -3.97 1.50
N GLY A 57 -8.42 -4.79 1.17
CA GLY A 57 -7.75 -5.64 2.15
C GLY A 57 -7.05 -4.83 3.23
N GLN A 58 -6.36 -3.74 2.86
CA GLN A 58 -5.72 -2.84 3.82
C GLN A 58 -6.76 -2.16 4.73
N THR A 59 -7.90 -1.75 4.16
CA THR A 59 -9.02 -1.17 4.90
C THR A 59 -9.61 -2.17 5.88
N ALA A 60 -9.80 -3.42 5.45
CA ALA A 60 -10.33 -4.48 6.28
C ALA A 60 -9.38 -4.80 7.46
N VAL A 61 -8.06 -4.85 7.21
CA VAL A 61 -7.06 -5.02 8.27
C VAL A 61 -7.11 -3.84 9.25
N PHE A 62 -7.13 -2.61 8.74
CA PHE A 62 -7.12 -1.41 9.57
C PHE A 62 -8.38 -1.30 10.44
N LEU A 63 -9.57 -1.35 9.81
CA LEU A 63 -10.85 -1.19 10.48
C LEU A 63 -11.23 -2.42 11.30
N GLY A 64 -10.87 -3.64 10.85
CA GLY A 64 -11.13 -4.87 11.62
C GLY A 64 -10.51 -4.81 13.00
N ALA A 65 -9.26 -4.34 13.11
CA ALA A 65 -8.62 -4.13 14.41
C ALA A 65 -9.28 -3.01 15.24
N VAL A 66 -9.77 -1.94 14.59
CA VAL A 66 -10.51 -0.86 15.28
C VAL A 66 -11.82 -1.38 15.85
N VAL A 67 -12.56 -2.19 15.09
CA VAL A 67 -13.82 -2.80 15.49
C VAL A 67 -13.62 -3.78 16.65
N VAL A 68 -12.64 -4.70 16.53
CA VAL A 68 -12.33 -5.69 17.58
C VAL A 68 -11.95 -5.01 18.91
N ARG A 69 -11.27 -3.86 18.86
CA ARG A 69 -10.84 -3.13 20.05
C ARG A 69 -11.89 -2.15 20.59
N GLY A 70 -13.03 -1.99 19.92
CA GLY A 70 -14.08 -1.04 20.33
C GLY A 70 -13.69 0.44 20.14
N GLY A 71 -12.69 0.72 19.29
CA GLY A 71 -12.15 2.06 19.04
C GLY A 71 -10.64 2.16 19.28
N ILE A 72 -9.97 3.06 18.56
CA ILE A 72 -8.53 3.35 18.69
C ILE A 72 -8.34 4.87 18.61
N GLY A 73 -7.58 5.45 19.55
CA GLY A 73 -7.36 6.91 19.64
C GLY A 73 -5.96 7.31 20.10
N GLY A 74 -5.62 8.59 19.92
CA GLY A 74 -4.35 9.16 20.37
C GLY A 74 -3.11 8.46 19.80
N ARG A 75 -2.09 8.23 20.66
CA ARG A 75 -0.82 7.60 20.26
C ARG A 75 -0.99 6.16 19.74
N SER A 76 -2.04 5.46 20.18
CA SER A 76 -2.34 4.10 19.72
C SER A 76 -2.83 4.08 18.27
N LEU A 77 -3.59 5.10 17.85
CA LEU A 77 -4.04 5.28 16.47
C LEU A 77 -2.85 5.51 15.56
N PHE A 78 -1.95 6.43 15.94
CA PHE A 78 -0.73 6.70 15.17
C PHE A 78 0.15 5.46 14.98
N ARG A 79 0.40 4.70 16.07
CA ARG A 79 1.18 3.46 16.00
C ARG A 79 0.52 2.41 15.09
N TRP A 80 -0.80 2.26 15.19
CA TRP A 80 -1.55 1.31 14.36
C TRP A 80 -1.55 1.72 12.89
N THR A 81 -1.82 2.99 12.60
CA THR A 81 -1.76 3.54 11.23
C THR A 81 -0.38 3.34 10.63
N PHE A 82 0.70 3.61 11.36
CA PHE A 82 2.05 3.36 10.87
C PHE A 82 2.34 1.88 10.62
N LEU A 83 1.90 1.01 11.53
CA LEU A 83 2.11 -0.44 11.40
C LEU A 83 1.34 -1.02 10.21
N VAL A 84 0.12 -0.57 9.96
CA VAL A 84 -0.66 -0.99 8.78
C VAL A 84 -0.09 -0.37 7.51
N ALA A 85 0.29 0.90 7.56
CA ALA A 85 0.91 1.58 6.42
C ALA A 85 2.20 0.88 6.00
N VAL A 86 3.07 0.45 6.90
CA VAL A 86 4.33 -0.23 6.49
C VAL A 86 4.15 -1.74 6.35
N GLY A 87 3.48 -2.37 7.31
CA GLY A 87 3.39 -3.82 7.41
C GLY A 87 2.54 -4.46 6.32
N TYR A 88 1.41 -3.84 5.95
CA TYR A 88 0.54 -4.41 4.93
C TYR A 88 1.21 -4.46 3.54
N PRO A 89 1.80 -3.36 3.02
CA PRO A 89 2.57 -3.44 1.79
C PRO A 89 3.75 -4.41 1.91
N ALA A 90 4.48 -4.43 3.02
CA ALA A 90 5.59 -5.39 3.19
C ALA A 90 5.13 -6.85 3.01
N VAL A 91 3.94 -7.20 3.51
CA VAL A 91 3.35 -8.53 3.31
C VAL A 91 2.95 -8.76 1.85
N VAL A 92 2.25 -7.81 1.22
CA VAL A 92 1.88 -7.89 -0.21
C VAL A 92 3.13 -8.09 -1.08
N TRP A 93 4.19 -7.38 -0.75
CA TRP A 93 5.49 -7.46 -1.39
C TRP A 93 6.13 -8.83 -1.29
N VAL A 94 6.15 -9.43 -0.09
CA VAL A 94 6.63 -10.80 0.10
C VAL A 94 5.78 -11.79 -0.69
N ILE A 95 4.46 -11.58 -0.76
CA ILE A 95 3.59 -12.45 -1.56
C ILE A 95 3.95 -12.37 -3.05
N LEU A 96 4.13 -11.17 -3.59
CA LEU A 96 4.46 -10.96 -5.00
C LEU A 96 5.88 -11.42 -5.34
N ALA A 97 6.86 -11.14 -4.48
CA ALA A 97 8.29 -11.37 -4.75
C ALA A 97 8.74 -12.80 -4.45
N VAL A 98 8.08 -13.48 -3.50
CA VAL A 98 8.53 -14.77 -2.97
C VAL A 98 7.46 -15.83 -3.15
N VAL A 99 6.24 -15.59 -2.69
CA VAL A 99 5.20 -16.63 -2.65
C VAL A 99 4.71 -16.99 -4.05
N LEU A 100 4.34 -16.01 -4.88
CA LEU A 100 3.85 -16.26 -6.24
C LEU A 100 4.89 -16.97 -7.13
N PRO A 101 6.19 -16.60 -7.09
CA PRO A 101 7.24 -17.37 -7.75
C PRO A 101 7.41 -18.78 -7.21
N ALA A 102 7.41 -18.96 -5.89
CA ALA A 102 7.60 -20.27 -5.28
C ALA A 102 6.51 -21.29 -5.66
N ILE A 103 5.29 -20.81 -5.97
CA ILE A 103 4.18 -21.65 -6.43
C ILE A 103 4.08 -21.74 -7.96
N GLY A 104 5.08 -21.22 -8.70
CA GLY A 104 5.13 -21.28 -10.16
C GLY A 104 4.08 -20.43 -10.88
N ARG A 105 3.47 -19.45 -10.19
CA ARG A 105 2.46 -18.55 -10.79
C ARG A 105 3.04 -17.26 -11.35
N PHE A 106 4.32 -16.97 -11.07
CA PHE A 106 5.02 -15.80 -11.55
C PHE A 106 6.49 -16.16 -11.79
N ASP A 107 7.00 -15.98 -12.99
CA ASP A 107 8.43 -16.11 -13.24
C ASP A 107 9.06 -14.71 -13.34
N PRO A 108 9.70 -14.21 -12.27
CA PRO A 108 10.36 -12.91 -12.31
C PRO A 108 11.55 -12.87 -13.27
N SER A 109 12.07 -14.01 -13.74
CA SER A 109 13.25 -14.09 -14.59
C SER A 109 12.95 -14.24 -16.09
N SER A 110 11.68 -14.33 -16.48
CA SER A 110 11.30 -14.73 -17.84
C SER A 110 11.54 -13.69 -18.94
N ASP A 111 11.78 -12.40 -18.60
CA ASP A 111 11.92 -11.37 -19.63
C ASP A 111 12.84 -10.22 -19.23
N GLY A 112 13.97 -10.09 -19.95
CA GLY A 112 14.90 -8.94 -20.02
C GLY A 112 15.47 -8.36 -18.72
N LEU A 113 14.61 -7.83 -17.83
CA LEU A 113 14.91 -7.20 -16.56
C LEU A 113 14.29 -8.02 -15.42
N ASP A 114 15.13 -8.58 -14.54
CA ASP A 114 14.69 -9.42 -13.41
C ASP A 114 13.59 -8.72 -12.59
N GLY A 115 12.40 -9.31 -12.56
CA GLY A 115 11.24 -8.84 -11.82
C GLY A 115 11.52 -8.65 -10.33
N ARG A 116 12.57 -9.30 -9.78
CA ARG A 116 13.07 -9.04 -8.43
C ARG A 116 13.67 -7.64 -8.27
N ILE A 117 14.35 -7.11 -9.30
CA ILE A 117 14.92 -5.76 -9.31
C ILE A 117 13.80 -4.73 -9.42
N VAL A 118 12.79 -5.02 -10.23
CA VAL A 118 11.63 -4.15 -10.39
C VAL A 118 10.81 -4.08 -9.11
N LEU A 119 10.69 -5.21 -8.42
CA LEU A 119 10.22 -5.23 -7.05
C LEU A 119 11.20 -4.43 -6.17
N ALA A 120 12.49 -4.71 -6.07
CA ALA A 120 13.38 -3.88 -5.22
C ALA A 120 13.22 -2.34 -5.44
N LEU A 121 13.07 -1.89 -6.69
CA LEU A 121 12.76 -0.50 -7.04
C LEU A 121 11.40 -0.01 -6.52
N ALA A 122 10.34 -0.80 -6.68
CA ALA A 122 9.02 -0.38 -6.22
C ALA A 122 8.92 -0.34 -4.68
N ALA A 123 9.76 -1.09 -3.94
CA ALA A 123 9.85 -1.02 -2.48
C ALA A 123 10.53 0.28 -2.07
N ILE A 124 11.62 0.63 -2.75
CA ILE A 124 12.32 1.91 -2.56
C ILE A 124 11.38 3.07 -2.87
N TRP A 125 10.63 3.00 -3.97
CA TRP A 125 9.61 4.00 -4.30
C TRP A 125 8.56 4.14 -3.20
N TYR A 126 8.06 3.01 -2.70
CA TYR A 126 7.11 3.04 -1.60
C TYR A 126 7.68 3.74 -0.37
N ALA A 127 8.92 3.45 0.01
CA ALA A 127 9.60 4.11 1.11
C ALA A 127 9.73 5.63 0.89
N VAL A 128 10.03 6.07 -0.34
CA VAL A 128 10.07 7.50 -0.69
C VAL A 128 8.69 8.15 -0.54
N VAL A 129 7.63 7.52 -1.05
CA VAL A 129 6.26 8.02 -0.92
C VAL A 129 5.85 8.12 0.55
N VAL A 130 6.16 7.11 1.36
CA VAL A 130 5.92 7.13 2.82
C VAL A 130 6.68 8.27 3.48
N ALA A 131 7.96 8.46 3.15
CA ALA A 131 8.78 9.51 3.72
C ALA A 131 8.26 10.91 3.37
N VAL A 132 7.88 11.14 2.11
CA VAL A 132 7.29 12.40 1.65
C VAL A 132 5.97 12.67 2.33
N ALA A 133 5.08 11.67 2.41
CA ALA A 133 3.79 11.83 3.07
C ALA A 133 3.95 12.10 4.57
N ALA A 134 4.90 11.44 5.24
CA ALA A 134 5.26 11.73 6.61
C ALA A 134 5.78 13.17 6.76
N ALA A 135 6.68 13.62 5.89
CA ALA A 135 7.21 14.98 5.91
C ALA A 135 6.12 16.05 5.72
N ILE A 136 5.21 15.85 4.76
CA ILE A 136 4.05 16.73 4.56
C ILE A 136 3.16 16.73 5.80
N THR A 137 2.89 15.57 6.40
CA THR A 137 2.08 15.47 7.62
C THR A 137 2.71 16.24 8.77
N PHE A 138 4.01 16.06 9.00
CA PHE A 138 4.75 16.81 10.02
C PHE A 138 4.74 18.31 9.74
N PHE A 139 4.93 18.72 8.48
CA PHE A 139 4.88 20.12 8.07
C PHE A 139 3.51 20.75 8.33
N LEU A 140 2.42 20.08 7.93
CA LEU A 140 1.06 20.57 8.18
C LEU A 140 0.76 20.65 9.67
N LEU A 141 1.13 19.62 10.45
CA LEU A 141 1.00 19.66 11.91
C LEU A 141 1.76 20.85 12.50
N PHE A 142 2.97 21.11 12.02
CA PHE A 142 3.75 22.26 12.46
C PHE A 142 3.03 23.58 12.15
N VAL A 143 2.59 23.79 10.90
CA VAL A 143 1.87 25.01 10.48
C VAL A 143 0.59 25.25 11.27
N PHE A 144 -0.21 24.21 11.54
CA PHE A 144 -1.50 24.37 12.20
C PHE A 144 -1.41 24.45 13.74
N TYR A 145 -0.41 23.83 14.37
CA TYR A 145 -0.27 23.81 15.83
C TYR A 145 0.78 24.78 16.38
N PHE A 146 1.64 25.33 15.53
CA PHE A 146 2.61 26.37 15.87
C PHE A 146 2.49 27.56 14.90
N PRO A 147 1.32 28.22 14.83
CA PRO A 147 1.24 29.50 14.14
C PRO A 147 2.05 30.52 14.96
N GLY A 148 3.04 31.15 14.33
CA GLY A 148 3.85 32.21 14.96
C GLY A 148 3.02 33.38 15.44
#